data_AF-A0A7S1SMD1-F1
#
_entry.id   AF-A0A7S1SMD1-F1
#
_cell.length_a   1.000
_cell.length_b   1.000
_cell.length_c   1.000
_cell.angle_alpha   90.00
_cell.angle_beta   90.00
_cell.angle_gamma   90.00
#
_symmetry.space_group_name_H-M   'P 1'
#
loop_
_entity.id
_entity.type
_entity.pdbx_description
1 polymer ?
#
loop_
_entity_poly.entity_id
_entity_poly.type
_entity_poly.pdbx_seq_one_letter_code
_entity_poly.pdbx_strand_id
1 'polypeptide(L)'
;GFASVPDIKGAYARMRAEYFWAGQLGPVRDTKFEPGFDDDFLLTDNIIGPSIVFSPCGQDVNFRINTSLEARKTQADTGGEEVEITVDTSDIVVTGVQMLPFFECRFLVRPCSI
;
A
#
# COMPACT_ATOMS: atom_id res chain seq x y z
N GLY A 1 1.39 13.83 -2.23
CA GLY A 1 0.54 13.86 -3.44
C GLY A 1 -0.49 14.95 -3.25
N PHE A 2 -1.29 15.23 -4.26
CA PHE A 2 -2.33 16.26 -4.19
C PHE A 2 -3.66 15.67 -4.66
N ALA A 3 -4.76 16.04 -4.01
CA ALA A 3 -6.08 15.68 -4.46
C ALA A 3 -6.98 16.92 -4.43
N SER A 4 -7.73 17.10 -5.53
CA SER A 4 -8.76 18.12 -5.66
C SER A 4 -10.07 17.44 -6.04
N VAL A 5 -11.04 17.58 -5.15
CA VAL A 5 -12.38 17.02 -5.29
C VAL A 5 -13.36 18.19 -5.18
N PRO A 6 -14.00 18.61 -6.28
CA PRO A 6 -14.99 19.67 -6.23
C PRO A 6 -16.12 19.32 -5.25
N ASP A 7 -16.75 20.34 -4.66
CA ASP A 7 -17.87 20.20 -3.72
C ASP A 7 -19.19 19.82 -4.44
N ILE A 8 -19.15 18.68 -5.12
CA ILE A 8 -20.27 18.09 -5.86
C ILE A 8 -20.67 16.81 -5.14
N LYS A 9 -21.96 16.69 -4.85
CA LYS A 9 -22.49 15.51 -4.18
C LYS A 9 -22.18 14.23 -4.97
N GLY A 10 -21.46 13.32 -4.32
CA GLY A 10 -21.08 12.02 -4.87
C GLY A 10 -19.78 12.03 -5.69
N ALA A 11 -19.11 13.17 -5.83
CA ALA A 11 -17.73 13.21 -6.27
C ALA A 11 -16.80 12.62 -5.20
N TYR A 12 -15.74 11.95 -5.60
CA TYR A 12 -14.67 11.53 -4.70
C TYR A 12 -13.40 11.20 -5.47
N ALA A 13 -12.27 11.36 -4.79
CA ALA A 13 -11.06 10.66 -5.14
C ALA A 13 -10.79 9.54 -4.12
N ARG A 14 -10.15 8.46 -4.54
CA ARG A 14 -9.82 7.33 -3.67
C ARG A 14 -8.47 6.77 -4.04
N MET A 15 -7.65 6.53 -3.02
CA MET A 15 -6.38 5.83 -3.13
C MET A 15 -6.46 4.55 -2.31
N ARG A 16 -6.22 3.42 -2.98
CA ARG A 16 -6.17 2.10 -2.36
C ARG A 16 -4.81 1.47 -2.56
N ALA A 17 -4.25 0.88 -1.50
CA ALA A 17 -3.01 0.14 -1.51
C ALA A 17 -3.21 -1.23 -0.87
N GLU A 18 -2.88 -2.30 -1.59
CA GLU A 18 -2.99 -3.68 -1.14
C GLU A 18 -1.60 -4.28 -1.03
N TYR A 19 -1.28 -4.88 0.12
CA TYR A 19 0.04 -5.43 0.38
C TYR A 19 0.04 -6.96 0.30
N PHE A 20 1.07 -7.52 -0.34
CA PHE A 20 1.21 -8.96 -0.56
C PHE A 20 2.60 -9.46 -0.19
N TRP A 21 2.67 -10.61 0.48
CA TRP A 21 3.92 -11.29 0.85
C TRP A 21 3.91 -12.72 0.35
N ALA A 22 4.85 -13.08 -0.53
CA ALA A 22 4.97 -14.46 -1.03
C ALA A 22 3.64 -15.04 -1.57
N GLY A 23 2.79 -14.19 -2.16
CA GLY A 23 1.47 -14.57 -2.68
C GLY A 23 0.33 -14.57 -1.64
N GLN A 24 0.61 -14.34 -0.36
CA GLN A 24 -0.41 -14.13 0.66
C GLN A 24 -0.90 -12.67 0.64
N LEU A 25 -2.22 -12.51 0.69
CA LEU A 25 -2.88 -11.22 0.95
C LEU A 25 -2.53 -10.77 2.36
N GLY A 26 -2.18 -9.50 2.52
CA GLY A 26 -2.21 -8.87 3.84
C GLY A 26 -3.06 -7.61 3.84
N PRO A 27 -2.69 -6.58 4.62
CA PRO A 27 -3.57 -5.43 4.84
C PRO A 27 -3.92 -4.71 3.55
N VAL A 28 -5.10 -4.11 3.55
CA VAL A 28 -5.55 -3.17 2.52
C VAL A 28 -5.75 -1.83 3.17
N ARG A 29 -5.20 -0.80 2.53
CA ARG A 29 -5.34 0.59 2.90
C ARG A 29 -6.18 1.27 1.86
N ASP A 30 -7.14 2.05 2.34
CA ASP A 30 -8.19 2.61 1.53
C ASP A 30 -8.53 3.99 2.08
N THR A 31 -8.11 5.01 1.35
CA THR A 31 -8.32 6.40 1.72
C THR A 31 -9.21 7.04 0.68
N LYS A 32 -10.32 7.63 1.13
CA LYS A 32 -11.26 8.34 0.30
C LYS A 32 -11.23 9.83 0.65
N PHE A 33 -11.10 10.66 -0.39
CA PHE A 33 -11.18 12.10 -0.32
C PHE A 33 -12.60 12.51 -0.71
N GLU A 34 -13.28 13.17 0.22
CA GLU A 34 -14.68 13.58 0.08
C GLU A 34 -14.81 14.88 -0.73
N PRO A 35 -16.03 15.23 -1.19
CA PRO A 35 -16.28 16.52 -1.84
C PRO A 35 -15.76 17.71 -1.02
N GLY A 36 -15.16 18.68 -1.71
CA GLY A 36 -14.55 19.86 -1.12
C GLY A 36 -13.13 19.65 -0.59
N PHE A 37 -12.54 18.47 -0.78
CA PHE A 37 -11.13 18.24 -0.45
C PHE A 37 -10.24 18.87 -1.53
N ASP A 38 -9.38 19.81 -1.15
CA ASP A 38 -8.45 20.49 -2.06
C ASP A 38 -7.15 20.79 -1.31
N ASP A 39 -6.29 19.79 -1.17
CA ASP A 39 -5.05 19.91 -0.39
C ASP A 39 -4.04 18.82 -0.76
N ASP A 40 -2.81 19.01 -0.29
CA ASP A 40 -1.78 17.98 -0.29
C ASP A 40 -2.15 16.86 0.70
N PHE A 41 -1.83 15.62 0.30
CA PHE A 41 -1.95 14.45 1.15
C PHE A 41 -0.62 13.71 1.28
N LEU A 42 -0.39 13.22 2.49
CA LEU A 42 0.66 12.27 2.82
C LEU A 42 0.03 11.08 3.53
N LEU A 43 0.13 9.91 2.91
CA LEU A 43 -0.32 8.65 3.50
C LEU A 43 0.91 7.85 3.94
N THR A 44 0.86 7.33 5.18
CA THR A 44 1.93 6.53 5.74
C THR A 44 1.35 5.26 6.33
N ASP A 45 1.83 4.13 5.81
CA ASP A 45 1.37 2.81 6.20
C ASP A 45 2.46 2.04 6.93
N ASN A 46 2.23 1.82 8.22
CA ASN A 46 3.09 0.99 9.06
C ASN A 46 2.54 -0.44 9.05
N ILE A 47 3.18 -1.31 8.27
CA ILE A 47 2.75 -2.71 8.14
C ILE A 47 3.78 -3.64 8.75
N ILE A 48 3.31 -4.54 9.62
CA ILE A 48 4.09 -5.66 10.12
C ILE A 48 3.82 -6.83 9.19
N GLY A 49 4.78 -7.13 8.31
CA GLY A 49 4.71 -8.35 7.50
C GLY A 49 4.86 -9.59 8.40
N PRO A 50 4.24 -10.74 8.05
CA PRO A 50 4.64 -12.01 8.64
C PRO A 50 6.15 -12.13 8.45
N SER A 51 6.86 -12.56 9.50
CA SER A 51 8.30 -12.64 9.51
C SER A 51 8.78 -13.25 8.19
N ILE A 52 9.92 -12.76 7.71
CA ILE A 52 10.72 -13.41 6.66
C ILE A 52 11.12 -14.77 7.24
N VAL A 53 10.17 -15.70 7.35
CA VAL A 53 10.36 -17.04 7.86
C VAL A 53 11.03 -17.71 6.70
N PHE A 54 12.35 -17.71 6.78
CA PHE A 54 13.21 -18.78 6.30
C PHE A 54 12.62 -19.45 5.08
N SER A 55 12.90 -18.88 3.92
CA SER A 55 12.85 -19.73 2.76
C SER A 55 13.83 -20.88 3.01
N PRO A 56 13.40 -22.15 2.92
CA PRO A 56 14.37 -23.22 2.83
C PRO A 56 15.19 -22.91 1.58
N CYS A 57 16.47 -22.64 1.77
CA CYS A 57 17.45 -22.64 0.69
C CYS A 57 17.08 -21.69 -0.49
N GLY A 58 16.90 -20.38 -0.23
CA GLY A 58 16.92 -19.39 -1.31
C GLY A 58 15.59 -19.16 -2.06
N GLN A 59 14.44 -19.23 -1.38
CA GLN A 59 13.23 -18.60 -1.92
C GLN A 59 13.25 -17.11 -1.63
N ASP A 60 13.13 -16.30 -2.67
CA ASP A 60 12.94 -14.87 -2.57
C ASP A 60 11.53 -14.58 -2.07
N VAL A 61 11.40 -13.91 -0.93
CA VAL A 61 10.11 -13.39 -0.48
C VAL A 61 9.79 -12.13 -1.26
N ASN A 62 8.98 -12.27 -2.29
CA ASN A 62 8.50 -11.12 -3.05
C ASN A 62 7.48 -10.34 -2.21
N PHE A 63 7.85 -9.11 -1.82
CA PHE A 63 6.92 -8.10 -1.32
C PHE A 63 6.36 -7.32 -2.51
N ARG A 64 5.04 -7.26 -2.63
CA ARG A 64 4.35 -6.52 -3.70
C ARG A 64 3.31 -5.59 -3.09
N ILE A 65 3.19 -4.41 -3.68
CA ILE A 65 2.15 -3.44 -3.37
C ILE A 65 1.34 -3.22 -4.65
N ASN A 66 0.03 -3.42 -4.59
CA ASN A 66 -0.89 -3.07 -5.66
C ASN A 66 -1.60 -1.77 -5.28
N THR A 67 -1.36 -0.71 -6.03
CA THR A 67 -1.96 0.61 -5.79
C THR A 67 -2.95 0.95 -6.89
N SER A 68 -4.12 1.48 -6.50
CA SER A 68 -5.10 2.02 -7.45
C SER A 68 -5.55 3.40 -7.03
N LEU A 69 -5.66 4.29 -8.02
CA LEU A 69 -6.28 5.60 -7.88
C LEU A 69 -7.61 5.60 -8.63
N GLU A 70 -8.64 6.13 -8.00
CA GLU A 70 -9.97 6.29 -8.59
C GLU A 70 -10.39 7.75 -8.41
N ALA A 71 -10.66 8.43 -9.52
CA ALA A 71 -11.28 9.74 -9.54
C ALA A 71 -12.69 9.58 -10.12
N ARG A 72 -13.71 10.03 -9.39
CA ARG A 72 -15.09 9.89 -9.81
C ARG A 72 -15.87 11.16 -9.60
N LYS A 73 -16.53 11.61 -10.67
CA LYS A 73 -17.49 12.70 -10.70
C LYS A 73 -18.83 12.19 -11.22
N THR A 74 -19.94 12.73 -10.73
CA THR A 74 -21.27 12.37 -11.22
C THR A 74 -21.56 13.08 -12.54
N GLN A 75 -22.19 12.38 -13.48
CA GLN A 75 -22.40 12.81 -14.88
C GLN A 75 -23.31 14.05 -15.03
N ALA A 76 -23.91 14.53 -13.94
CA ALA A 76 -24.84 15.66 -13.95
C ALA A 76 -24.13 17.02 -14.17
N ASP A 77 -22.80 17.07 -14.09
CA ASP A 77 -22.05 18.32 -14.08
C ASP A 77 -20.98 18.36 -15.19
N THR A 78 -21.42 18.57 -16.43
CA THR A 78 -20.58 18.55 -17.65
C THR A 78 -19.82 19.86 -17.91
N GLY A 79 -19.86 20.84 -16.99
CA GLY A 79 -19.24 22.16 -17.17
C GLY A 79 -18.45 22.71 -15.98
N GLY A 80 -18.31 21.94 -14.88
CA GLY A 80 -17.60 22.35 -13.66
C GLY A 80 -16.21 21.73 -13.50
N GLU A 81 -15.53 22.07 -12.40
CA GLU A 81 -14.23 21.52 -11.99
C GLU A 81 -14.22 19.97 -11.99
N GLU A 82 -13.07 19.38 -12.33
CA GLU A 82 -12.90 17.93 -12.40
C GLU A 82 -12.27 17.38 -11.12
N VAL A 83 -12.44 16.07 -10.90
CA VAL A 83 -11.76 15.39 -9.81
C VAL A 83 -10.35 15.05 -10.26
N GLU A 84 -9.35 15.52 -9.53
CA GLU A 84 -7.95 15.23 -9.76
C GLU A 84 -7.34 14.54 -8.53
N ILE A 85 -6.51 13.53 -8.77
CA ILE A 85 -5.67 12.93 -7.75
C ILE A 85 -4.32 12.56 -8.37
N THR A 86 -3.25 13.01 -7.73
CA THR A 86 -1.88 12.76 -8.18
C THR A 86 -1.01 12.27 -7.05
N VAL A 87 -0.10 11.35 -7.38
CA VAL A 87 0.92 10.86 -6.48
C VAL A 87 2.26 11.34 -7.02
N ASP A 88 2.98 12.11 -6.21
CA ASP A 88 4.29 12.67 -6.56
C ASP A 88 5.38 11.63 -6.29
N THR A 89 5.50 11.19 -5.04
CA THR A 89 6.47 10.17 -4.63
C THR A 89 5.80 9.03 -3.88
N SER A 90 6.43 7.86 -3.96
CA SER A 90 6.12 6.71 -3.13
C SER A 90 7.42 6.12 -2.60
N ASP A 91 7.56 6.11 -1.28
CA ASP A 91 8.77 5.70 -0.59
C ASP A 91 8.48 4.48 0.28
N ILE A 92 9.41 3.52 0.30
CA ILE A 92 9.30 2.30 1.09
C ILE A 92 10.54 2.20 1.98
N VAL A 93 10.31 2.10 3.29
CA VAL A 93 11.36 1.85 4.27
C VAL A 93 11.14 0.48 4.89
N VAL A 94 12.15 -0.39 4.78
CA VAL A 94 12.14 -1.72 5.41
C VAL A 94 13.11 -1.71 6.58
N THR A 95 12.57 -1.68 7.79
CA THR A 95 13.37 -1.69 9.03
C THR A 95 13.40 -3.10 9.61
N GLY A 96 14.52 -3.82 9.41
CA GLY A 96 15.00 -4.92 10.25
C GLY A 96 14.10 -6.16 10.46
N VAL A 97 14.68 -7.35 10.32
CA VAL A 97 14.03 -8.59 10.75
C VAL A 97 14.10 -8.67 12.28
N GLN A 98 12.98 -8.47 12.98
CA GLN A 98 12.93 -8.73 14.43
C GLN A 98 12.62 -10.20 14.68
N MET A 99 13.61 -10.97 15.14
CA MET A 99 13.35 -12.29 15.72
C MET A 99 12.57 -12.09 17.02
N LEU A 100 11.32 -12.56 17.03
CA LEU A 100 10.52 -12.58 18.26
C LEU A 100 11.20 -13.50 19.29
N PRO A 101 11.26 -13.11 20.57
CA PRO A 101 12.11 -13.76 21.58
C PRO A 101 11.72 -15.21 21.94
N PHE A 102 10.61 -15.72 21.41
CA PHE A 102 10.11 -17.07 21.66
C PHE A 102 10.47 -18.08 20.54
N PHE A 103 11.18 -17.65 19.51
CA PHE A 103 11.76 -18.54 18.51
C PHE A 103 13.28 -18.65 18.72
N GLU A 104 13.72 -19.76 19.31
CA GLU A 104 15.14 -20.14 19.32
C GLU A 104 15.49 -20.79 17.98
N CYS A 105 15.98 -20.01 17.02
CA CYS A 105 16.44 -20.55 15.74
C CYS A 105 17.84 -21.15 15.90
N ARG A 106 17.91 -22.48 16.02
CA ARG A 106 19.17 -23.22 15.87
C ARG A 106 19.47 -23.37 14.37
N PHE A 107 20.41 -22.58 13.85
CA PHE A 107 20.87 -22.71 12.47
C PHE A 107 21.56 -24.07 12.27
N LEU A 108 20.80 -25.07 11.83
CA LEU A 108 21.39 -26.26 11.21
C LEU A 108 21.74 -25.87 9.77
N VAL A 109 22.97 -25.42 9.57
CA VAL A 109 23.53 -25.20 8.23
C VAL A 109 23.60 -26.56 7.54
N ARG A 110 22.55 -26.92 6.80
CA ARG A 110 22.62 -28.02 5.83
C ARG A 110 23.05 -27.40 4.51
N PRO A 111 24.18 -27.84 3.91
CA PRO A 111 24.54 -27.39 2.58
C PRO A 111 23.38 -27.72 1.64
N CYS A 112 22.93 -26.72 0.90
CA CYS A 112 21.95 -26.91 -0.15
C CYS A 112 22.64 -27.80 -1.20
N SER A 113 22.14 -29.02 -1.38
CA SER A 113 22.58 -29.90 -2.45
C SER A 113 22.16 -29.28 -3.78
N ILE A 114 23.15 -28.99 -4.63
CA ILE A 114 23.05 -28.53 -6.02
C ILE A 114 22.34 -29.59 -6.87
#